data_AF-A0A838G2D3-F1
#
_entry.id   AF-A0A838G2D3-F1
#
_cell.length_a   1.000
_cell.length_b   1.000
_cell.length_c   1.000
_cell.angle_alpha   90.00
_cell.angle_beta   90.00
_cell.angle_gamma   90.00
#
_symmetry.space_group_name_H-M   'P 1'
#
loop_
_entity.id
_entity.type
_entity.pdbx_description
1 polymer ?
#
loop_
_entity_poly.entity_id
_entity_poly.type
_entity_poly.pdbx_seq_one_letter_code
_entity_poly.pdbx_strand_id
1 'polypeptide(L)' 'MAGFVQIIEFKTSRVNEIRDLVAQMQPQQGTGSALRGTVTADYDRPGYYLNIVEFTSRGKAMD' A
#
# COMPACT_ATOMS: atom_id res chain seq x y z
N MET A 1 13.49 14.11 -10.33
CA MET A 1 13.79 12.75 -9.83
C MET A 1 12.59 11.87 -10.11
N ALA A 2 12.79 10.66 -10.61
CA ALA A 2 11.70 9.70 -10.79
C ALA A 2 11.35 9.05 -9.44
N GLY A 3 10.06 9.01 -9.07
CA GLY A 3 9.59 8.29 -7.89
C GLY A 3 9.65 6.77 -8.07
N PHE A 4 9.32 6.04 -7.01
CA PHE A 4 9.24 4.58 -7.04
C PHE A 4 7.84 4.12 -6.61
N VAL A 5 7.26 3.16 -7.31
CA VAL A 5 5.96 2.57 -6.97
C VAL A 5 6.13 1.08 -6.70
N GLN A 6 5.67 0.63 -5.55
CA GLN A 6 5.56 -0.79 -5.21
C GLN A 6 4.11 -1.24 -5.33
N ILE A 7 3.88 -2.33 -6.05
CA ILE A 7 2.56 -2.97 -6.18
C ILE A 7 2.67 -4.35 -5.55
N ILE A 8 1.86 -4.58 -4.52
CA ILE A 8 1.85 -5.83 -3.76
C ILE A 8 0.47 -6.48 -3.95
N GLU A 9 0.44 -7.63 -4.62
CA GLU A 9 -0.76 -8.46 -4.71
C GLU A 9 -0.86 -9.34 -3.46
N PHE A 10 -2.06 -9.43 -2.88
CA PHE A 10 -2.34 -10.35 -1.80
C PHE A 10 -3.78 -10.87 -1.87
N LYS A 11 -4.00 -12.03 -1.26
CA LYS A 11 -5.31 -12.66 -1.14
C LYS A 11 -5.74 -12.68 0.32
N THR A 12 -6.96 -12.25 0.62
CA THR A 12 -7.49 -12.27 1.98
C THR A 12 -9.01 -12.40 1.99
N SER A 13 -9.53 -13.04 3.03
CA SER A 13 -10.97 -13.00 3.38
C SER A 13 -11.32 -11.85 4.34
N ARG A 14 -10.31 -11.13 4.85
CA ARG A 14 -10.42 -10.09 5.89
C ARG A 14 -9.95 -8.73 5.38
N VAL A 15 -10.51 -8.28 4.26
CA VAL A 15 -10.08 -7.00 3.63
C VAL A 15 -10.31 -5.79 4.53
N ASN A 16 -11.39 -5.78 5.31
CA ASN A 16 -11.73 -4.65 6.17
C ASN A 16 -10.65 -4.44 7.25
N GLU A 17 -10.16 -5.52 7.86
CA GLU A 17 -9.04 -5.46 8.81
C GLU A 17 -7.78 -4.89 8.16
N ILE A 18 -7.47 -5.28 6.92
CA ILE A 18 -6.33 -4.73 6.18
C ILE A 18 -6.52 -3.24 5.88
N ARG A 19 -7.73 -2.82 5.50
CA ARG A 19 -8.03 -1.40 5.24
C ARG A 19 -7.90 -0.56 6.50
N ASP A 20 -8.37 -1.07 7.64
CA ASP A 20 -8.27 -0.38 8.93
C ASP A 20 -6.80 -0.24 9.35
N LEU A 21 -5.99 -1.28 9.16
CA LEU A 21 -4.55 -1.24 9.40
C LEU A 21 -3.86 -0.22 8.48
N VAL A 22 -4.16 -0.21 7.18
CA VAL A 22 -3.58 0.76 6.25
C VAL A 22 -4.02 2.19 6.56
N ALA A 23 -5.27 2.39 7.00
CA ALA A 23 -5.75 3.70 7.44
C ALA A 23 -5.03 4.17 8.71
N GLN A 24 -4.71 3.26 9.64
CA GLN A 24 -3.91 3.57 10.84
C GLN A 24 -2.43 3.84 10.51
N MET A 25 -1.91 3.18 9.46
CA MET A 25 -0.53 3.37 8.98
C MET A 25 -0.38 4.54 8.00
N GLN A 26 -1.48 5.17 7.53
CA GLN A 26 -1.38 6.45 6.84
C GLN A 26 -0.57 7.38 7.74
N PRO A 27 0.52 7.98 7.22
CA PRO A 27 1.52 8.58 8.06
C PRO A 27 0.85 9.60 8.97
N GLN A 28 0.93 9.36 10.29
CA GLN A 28 0.95 10.43 11.27
C GLN A 28 2.16 11.29 10.89
N GLN A 29 1.92 12.26 10.01
CA GLN A 29 2.81 13.31 9.54
C GLN A 29 4.32 13.02 9.73
N GLY A 30 4.93 12.36 8.76
CA GLY A 30 6.38 12.52 8.50
C GLY A 30 7.35 11.43 8.99
N THR A 31 6.87 10.30 9.54
CA THR A 31 7.76 9.22 10.00
C THR A 31 7.86 8.00 9.06
N GLY A 32 6.99 7.91 8.05
CA GLY A 32 6.99 6.81 7.06
C GLY A 32 7.73 7.19 5.76
N SER A 33 8.42 6.22 5.16
CA SER A 33 9.08 6.37 3.85
C SER A 33 8.11 6.44 2.66
N ALA A 34 6.87 6.01 2.86
CA ALA A 34 5.79 6.05 1.88
C ALA A 34 5.17 7.45 1.76
N LEU A 35 4.98 7.91 0.52
CA LEU A 35 4.29 9.15 0.17
C LEU A 35 2.77 8.98 0.19
N ARG A 36 2.30 7.85 -0.36
CA ARG A 36 0.89 7.52 -0.50
C ARG A 36 0.73 6.00 -0.59
N GLY A 37 -0.35 5.47 -0.01
CA GLY A 37 -0.75 4.08 -0.16
C GLY A 37 -2.23 3.98 -0.56
N THR A 38 -2.58 2.98 -1.37
CA THR A 38 -3.97 2.68 -1.74
C THR A 38 -4.17 1.19 -1.87
N VAL A 39 -5.16 0.65 -1.15
CA VAL A 39 -5.58 -0.75 -1.28
C VAL A 39 -6.82 -0.81 -2.16
N THR A 40 -6.76 -1.55 -3.25
CA THR A 40 -7.87 -1.76 -4.18
C THR A 40 -8.19 -3.25 -4.33
N ALA A 41 -9.45 -3.56 -4.62
CA ALA A 41 -9.89 -4.91 -4.97
C ALA A 41 -9.60 -5.18 -6.45
N ASP A 42 -9.28 -6.43 -6.75
CA ASP A 42 -9.33 -6.95 -8.11
C ASP A 42 -10.79 -7.26 -8.47
N TYR A 43 -11.25 -6.72 -9.60
CA TYR A 43 -12.64 -6.89 -10.05
C TYR A 43 -12.92 -8.31 -10.56
N ASP A 44 -11.95 -8.92 -11.25
CA ASP A 44 -12.10 -10.23 -11.89
C ASP A 44 -11.83 -11.38 -10.90
N ARG A 45 -11.05 -11.11 -9.84
CA ARG A 45 -10.62 -12.12 -8.87
C ARG A 45 -11.10 -11.77 -7.45
N PRO A 46 -12.31 -12.20 -7.04
CA PRO A 46 -12.81 -11.97 -5.70
C PRO A 46 -11.84 -12.45 -4.61
N GLY A 47 -11.60 -11.59 -3.62
CA GLY A 47 -10.67 -11.86 -2.52
C GLY A 47 -9.20 -11.55 -2.83
N TYR A 48 -8.87 -11.14 -4.06
CA TYR A 48 -7.56 -10.58 -4.41
C TYR A 48 -7.59 -9.06 -4.32
N TYR A 49 -6.49 -8.51 -3.85
CA TYR A 49 -6.31 -7.09 -3.62
C TYR A 49 -4.91 -6.66 -4.02
N LEU A 50 -4.78 -5.40 -4.40
CA LEU A 50 -3.51 -4.76 -4.67
C LEU A 50 -3.29 -3.63 -3.69
N ASN A 51 -2.13 -3.62 -3.03
CA ASN A 51 -1.64 -2.46 -2.30
C ASN A 51 -0.63 -1.72 -3.19
N ILE A 52 -0.97 -0.49 -3.56
CA ILE A 52 -0.16 0.38 -4.41
C ILE A 52 0.44 1.46 -3.53
N VAL A 53 1.77 1.50 -3.43
CA VAL A 53 2.49 2.40 -2.53
C VAL A 53 3.52 3.21 -3.31
N GLU A 54 3.47 4.53 -3.14
CA GLU A 54 4.37 5.49 -3.79
C GLU A 54 5.47 5.93 -2.82
N PHE A 55 6.70 6.04 -3.32
CA PHE A 55 7.90 6.41 -2.57
C PHE A 55 8.73 7.43 -3.36
N THR A 56 9.56 8.18 -2.65
CA THR A 56 10.55 9.09 -3.28
C THR A 56 11.65 8.33 -4.02
N SER A 57 11.94 7.08 -3.63
CA SER A 57 12.93 6.21 -4.27
C SER A 57 12.75 4.75 -3.88
N ARG A 58 13.39 3.83 -4.61
CA ARG A 58 13.44 2.41 -4.27
C ARG A 58 14.12 2.15 -2.92
N GLY A 59 15.19 2.90 -2.60
CA GLY A 59 15.88 2.76 -1.32
C GLY A 59 14.93 3.02 -0.15
N LYS A 60 14.13 4.09 -0.25
CA LYS A 60 13.10 4.40 0.73
C LYS A 60 12.00 3.33 0.85
N ALA A 61 11.70 2.59 -0.21
CA ALA A 61 10.76 1.48 -0.13
C ALA A 61 11.31 0.24 0.59
N MET A 62 12.63 0.16 0.79
CA MET A 62 13.32 -1.00 1.38
C MET A 62 13.97 -0.69 2.73
N ASP A 63 14.01 0.59 3.13
CA ASP A 63 14.41 1.08 4.46
C ASP A 63 13.32 0.74 5.50
#